data_AF-J4GN23-F1
#
_entry.id   AF-J4GN23-F1
#
_cell.length_a   1.000
_cell.length_b   1.000
_cell.length_c   1.000
_cell.angle_alpha   90.00
_cell.angle_beta   90.00
_cell.angle_gamma   90.00
#
_symmetry.space_group_name_H-M   'P 1'
#
loop_
_entity.id
_entity.type
_entity.pdbx_description
1 polymer ?
#
loop_
_entity_poly.entity_id
_entity_poly.type
_entity_poly.pdbx_seq_one_letter_code
_entity_poly.pdbx_strand_id
1 'polypeptide(L)'
;MSFDSGSTTTTVDPHAQLPALPIELMMQIFEVAASQSLTSAKSLSLVASWSRKLTLPYLFTTIVHRVGNVRILAMAGAGYQINKPRTRLPEHIGRVVRNLWTESVGVSSPTNGMDLFQTCPNIEHMALPSAALRALYMSCQVASKRTPVDLARPAFPSVLRHITLITHTMRYEWHFLAGLRTPDGNLFLHNIAYLHMLDMQISTYVPHEMLPNLTHLALPYLDLGGNIAHDLLRLPDGVLEHPSLQMLVLTIDEFKYLNNPWYHIDRYAAPAPGATRYIPPRDSFRRIVRHARQRDERIHVILHPNSSQKALQEWKLAADGGQSIWQKAVLARKDETYGTHLPTAYDSNPRT
;
A
#
# COMPACT_ATOMS: atom_id res chain seq x y z
N MET A 1 58.25 -16.50 23.77
CA MET A 1 57.33 -15.36 23.96
C MET A 1 56.03 -15.92 24.52
N SER A 2 55.88 -15.90 25.85
CA SER A 2 54.68 -16.37 26.54
C SER A 2 53.64 -15.26 26.56
N PHE A 3 52.44 -15.55 26.07
CA PHE A 3 51.27 -14.69 26.21
C PHE A 3 50.59 -15.04 27.54
N ASP A 4 50.61 -14.08 28.46
CA ASP A 4 50.02 -14.17 29.77
C ASP A 4 48.51 -13.91 29.64
N SER A 5 47.70 -14.97 29.68
CA SER A 5 46.24 -14.91 29.59
C SER A 5 45.64 -14.63 30.98
N GLY A 6 45.78 -13.39 31.44
CA GLY A 6 45.12 -12.89 32.65
C GLY A 6 43.62 -12.69 32.43
N SER A 7 42.82 -13.72 32.71
CA SER A 7 41.36 -13.64 32.77
C SER A 7 40.91 -12.99 34.08
N THR A 8 40.89 -11.65 34.14
CA THR A 8 40.22 -10.91 35.22
C THR A 8 38.71 -11.03 35.08
N THR A 9 38.11 -11.95 35.84
CA THR A 9 36.67 -12.01 36.09
C THR A 9 36.25 -10.84 36.97
N THR A 10 35.90 -9.71 36.35
CA THR A 10 35.20 -8.61 37.03
C THR A 10 33.82 -9.09 37.45
N THR A 11 33.65 -9.31 38.75
CA THR A 11 32.34 -9.52 39.40
C THR A 11 31.51 -8.24 39.28
N VAL A 12 30.65 -8.17 38.28
CA VAL A 12 29.68 -7.08 38.13
C VAL A 12 28.62 -7.29 39.23
N ASP A 13 28.55 -6.34 40.16
CA ASP A 13 27.56 -6.35 41.23
C ASP A 13 26.15 -6.21 40.63
N PRO A 14 25.28 -7.23 40.73
CA PRO A 14 23.94 -7.20 40.12
C PRO A 14 23.01 -6.18 40.77
N HIS A 15 23.45 -5.51 41.85
CA HIS A 15 22.71 -4.47 42.56
C HIS A 15 23.22 -3.05 42.32
N ALA A 16 24.21 -2.85 41.42
CA ALA A 16 24.63 -1.52 41.04
C ALA A 16 23.44 -0.76 40.40
N GLN A 17 22.81 0.11 41.19
CA GLN A 17 21.73 0.98 40.72
C GLN A 17 22.29 1.84 39.60
N LEU A 18 21.72 1.71 38.40
CA LEU A 18 21.99 2.64 37.31
C LEU A 18 21.83 4.07 37.83
N PRO A 19 22.77 4.98 37.53
CA PRO A 19 22.62 6.37 37.92
C PRO A 19 21.27 6.87 37.40
N ALA A 20 20.51 7.56 38.27
CA ALA A 20 19.16 8.00 37.96
C ALA A 20 19.18 8.89 36.71
N LEU A 21 18.65 8.38 35.61
CA LEU A 21 18.56 9.14 34.37
C LEU A 21 17.39 10.14 34.48
N PRO A 22 17.58 11.43 34.12
CA PRO A 22 16.48 12.37 33.99
C PRO A 22 15.36 11.83 33.10
N ILE A 23 14.11 12.07 33.48
CA ILE A 23 12.93 11.51 32.79
C ILE A 23 12.83 12.01 31.34
N GLU A 24 13.29 13.23 31.07
CA GLU A 24 13.33 13.84 29.75
C GLU A 24 14.22 13.05 28.80
N LEU A 25 15.39 12.58 29.29
CA LEU A 25 16.29 11.74 28.51
C LEU A 25 15.68 10.35 28.27
N MET A 26 15.01 9.79 29.27
CA MET A 26 14.28 8.53 29.09
C MET A 26 13.18 8.65 28.03
N MET A 27 12.44 9.77 28.03
CA MET A 27 11.40 10.04 27.02
C MET A 27 12.00 10.14 25.62
N GLN A 28 13.11 10.88 25.44
CA GLN A 28 13.78 10.98 24.14
C GLN A 28 14.31 9.62 23.65
N ILE A 29 14.94 8.84 24.54
CA ILE A 29 15.42 7.49 24.21
C ILE A 29 14.25 6.59 23.79
N PHE A 30 13.14 6.62 24.53
CA PHE A 30 11.97 5.79 24.24
C PHE A 30 11.29 6.20 22.94
N GLU A 31 11.21 7.50 22.65
CA GLU A 31 10.64 8.01 21.41
C GLU A 31 11.47 7.59 20.20
N VAL A 32 12.79 7.77 20.26
CA VAL A 32 13.70 7.32 19.20
C VAL A 32 13.63 5.81 19.03
N ALA A 33 13.68 5.03 20.10
CA ALA A 33 13.58 3.57 20.03
C ALA A 33 12.23 3.09 19.48
N ALA A 34 11.12 3.74 19.85
CA ALA A 34 9.79 3.40 19.36
C ALA A 34 9.61 3.75 17.87
N SER A 35 10.16 4.88 17.41
CA SER A 35 10.11 5.29 16.02
C SER A 35 10.90 4.38 15.07
N GLN A 36 11.95 3.72 15.57
CA GLN A 36 12.80 2.83 14.75
C GLN A 36 12.19 1.43 14.54
N SER A 37 11.37 0.94 15.48
CA SER A 37 10.83 -0.42 15.40
C SER A 37 9.52 -0.58 16.16
N LEU A 38 8.53 -1.18 15.50
CA LEU A 38 7.27 -1.57 16.12
C LEU A 38 7.46 -2.53 17.30
N THR A 39 8.48 -3.40 17.24
CA THR A 39 8.81 -4.32 18.34
C THR A 39 9.30 -3.54 19.56
N SER A 40 10.16 -2.53 19.37
CA SER A 40 10.61 -1.66 20.44
C SER A 40 9.45 -0.86 21.03
N ALA A 41 8.59 -0.25 20.19
CA ALA A 41 7.40 0.46 20.64
C ALA A 41 6.48 -0.43 21.51
N LYS A 42 6.30 -1.71 21.11
CA LYS A 42 5.53 -2.69 21.89
C LYS A 42 6.15 -2.97 23.25
N SER A 43 7.44 -3.31 23.29
CA SER A 43 8.14 -3.60 24.54
C SER A 43 8.09 -2.41 25.49
N LEU A 44 8.35 -1.20 24.98
CA LEU A 44 8.32 0.03 25.77
C LEU A 44 6.91 0.34 26.31
N SER A 45 5.85 0.05 25.57
CA SER A 45 4.46 0.28 26.01
C SER A 45 4.02 -0.56 27.21
N LEU A 46 4.76 -1.63 27.52
CA LEU A 46 4.54 -2.51 28.65
C LEU A 46 5.27 -2.06 29.93
N VAL A 47 6.27 -1.18 29.80
CA VAL A 47 7.13 -0.74 30.92
C VAL A 47 6.35 0.11 31.93
N ALA A 48 5.60 1.12 31.45
CA ALA A 48 4.88 2.07 32.30
C ALA A 48 3.73 2.74 31.55
N SER A 49 2.79 3.33 32.29
CA SER A 49 1.63 4.03 31.70
C SER A 49 2.02 5.29 30.91
N TRP A 50 3.04 6.04 31.35
CA TRP A 50 3.55 7.20 30.62
C TRP A 50 4.25 6.76 29.32
N SER A 51 5.05 5.69 29.37
CA SER A 51 5.71 5.12 28.19
C SER A 51 4.69 4.62 27.16
N ARG A 52 3.58 4.03 27.61
CA ARG A 52 2.47 3.65 26.72
C ARG A 52 1.88 4.84 25.96
N LYS A 53 1.74 6.00 26.61
CA LYS A 53 1.25 7.22 25.94
C LYS A 53 2.24 7.72 24.89
N LEU A 54 3.53 7.68 25.21
CA LEU A 54 4.61 8.08 24.32
C LEU A 54 4.73 7.17 23.09
N THR A 55 4.57 5.86 23.29
CA THR A 55 4.70 4.84 22.23
C THR A 55 3.45 4.69 21.36
N LEU A 56 2.31 5.22 21.81
CA LEU A 56 1.02 5.08 21.15
C LEU A 56 1.04 5.47 19.66
N PRO A 57 1.66 6.61 19.25
CA PRO A 57 1.68 7.01 17.85
C PRO A 57 2.36 5.96 16.97
N TYR A 58 3.45 5.36 17.44
CA TYR A 58 4.25 4.36 16.73
C TYR A 58 3.59 2.98 16.68
N LEU A 59 2.76 2.65 17.68
CA LEU A 59 2.01 1.39 17.73
C LEU A 59 0.84 1.34 16.76
N PHE A 60 0.17 2.48 16.57
CA PHE A 60 -1.08 2.58 15.82
C PHE A 60 -0.97 3.50 14.61
N THR A 61 0.25 3.80 14.14
CA THR A 61 0.48 4.56 12.90
C THR A 61 -0.23 3.89 11.72
N THR A 62 -0.18 2.56 11.67
CA THR A 62 -0.74 1.74 10.59
C THR A 62 -1.86 0.83 11.10
N ILE A 63 -3.06 0.97 10.56
CA ILE A 63 -4.20 0.10 10.83
C ILE A 63 -4.57 -0.70 9.59
N VAL A 64 -4.74 -2.01 9.78
CA VAL A 64 -5.31 -2.92 8.79
C VAL A 64 -6.69 -3.34 9.26
N HIS A 65 -7.72 -2.73 8.69
CA HIS A 65 -9.12 -3.03 8.98
C HIS A 65 -9.63 -4.11 8.03
N ARG A 66 -9.83 -5.31 8.59
CA ARG A 66 -10.45 -6.46 7.93
C ARG A 66 -11.78 -6.73 8.59
N VAL A 67 -12.88 -6.64 7.85
CA VAL A 67 -14.13 -7.22 8.35
C VAL A 67 -14.00 -8.72 8.16
N GLY A 68 -13.93 -9.44 9.28
CA GLY A 68 -13.89 -10.91 9.27
C GLY A 68 -15.00 -11.45 8.36
N ASN A 69 -14.68 -12.49 7.58
CA ASN A 69 -15.61 -13.12 6.67
C ASN A 69 -16.81 -13.70 7.45
N VAL A 70 -17.86 -12.90 7.64
CA VAL A 70 -19.14 -13.35 8.25
C VAL A 70 -19.95 -14.17 7.23
N ARG A 71 -19.26 -14.93 6.38
CA ARG A 71 -19.87 -15.66 5.25
C ARG A 71 -20.22 -17.12 5.59
N ILE A 72 -19.76 -17.69 6.70
CA ILE A 72 -20.01 -19.11 6.99
C ILE A 72 -21.20 -19.34 7.95
N LEU A 73 -21.58 -18.35 8.77
CA LEU A 73 -22.66 -18.53 9.77
C LEU A 73 -24.05 -18.07 9.31
N ALA A 74 -24.17 -17.30 8.22
CA ALA A 74 -25.46 -16.75 7.78
C ALA A 74 -26.29 -17.73 6.92
N MET A 75 -25.72 -18.85 6.47
CA MET A 75 -26.49 -19.89 5.77
C MET A 75 -27.16 -20.89 6.72
N ALA A 76 -26.89 -20.80 8.03
CA ALA A 76 -27.54 -21.60 9.06
C ALA A 76 -28.81 -20.92 9.59
N GLY A 77 -29.80 -20.71 8.71
CA GLY A 77 -31.25 -20.80 8.95
C GLY A 77 -31.96 -20.17 10.17
N ALA A 78 -31.32 -19.46 11.08
CA ALA A 78 -31.97 -18.91 12.27
C ALA A 78 -31.76 -17.40 12.34
N GLY A 79 -32.82 -16.64 12.63
CA GLY A 79 -32.90 -15.18 12.71
C GLY A 79 -32.04 -14.52 13.79
N TYR A 80 -30.78 -14.94 13.93
CA TYR A 80 -29.77 -14.23 14.68
C TYR A 80 -29.48 -12.91 14.00
N GLN A 81 -30.13 -11.86 14.48
CA GLN A 81 -29.58 -10.52 14.36
C GLN A 81 -28.21 -10.54 15.03
N ILE A 82 -27.17 -10.70 14.22
CA ILE A 82 -25.81 -10.46 14.66
C ILE A 82 -25.76 -8.96 14.92
N ASN A 83 -26.09 -8.57 16.15
CA ASN A 83 -25.69 -7.30 16.75
C ASN A 83 -24.17 -7.31 16.74
N LYS A 84 -23.57 -7.01 15.58
CA LYS A 84 -22.13 -6.88 15.46
C LYS A 84 -21.76 -5.77 16.44
N PRO A 85 -21.01 -6.06 17.52
CA PRO A 85 -20.50 -4.99 18.35
C PRO A 85 -19.68 -4.11 17.41
N ARG A 86 -20.17 -2.88 17.18
CA ARG A 86 -19.40 -1.84 16.53
C ARG A 86 -18.27 -1.52 17.49
N THR A 87 -17.18 -2.28 17.42
CA THR A 87 -15.94 -1.90 18.08
C THR A 87 -15.41 -0.69 17.33
N ARG A 88 -15.97 0.47 17.67
CA ARG A 88 -15.49 1.76 17.22
C ARG A 88 -14.06 1.89 17.69
N LEU A 89 -13.16 2.23 16.77
CA LEU A 89 -11.80 2.56 17.13
C LEU A 89 -11.85 3.69 18.17
N PRO A 90 -11.20 3.57 19.33
CA PRO A 90 -11.16 4.67 20.29
C PRO A 90 -10.59 5.94 19.65
N GLU A 91 -11.22 7.09 19.91
CA GLU A 91 -10.88 8.36 19.23
C GLU A 91 -9.39 8.73 19.37
N HIS A 92 -8.82 8.51 20.56
CA HIS A 92 -7.40 8.80 20.82
C HIS A 92 -6.45 7.92 19.99
N ILE A 93 -6.86 6.70 19.61
CA ILE A 93 -6.10 5.83 18.71
C ILE A 93 -6.27 6.32 17.27
N GLY A 94 -7.50 6.61 16.84
CA GLY A 94 -7.76 7.10 15.49
C GLY A 94 -6.97 8.34 15.10
N ARG A 95 -6.76 9.26 16.05
CA ARG A 95 -5.96 10.48 15.84
C ARG A 95 -4.50 10.22 15.51
N VAL A 96 -3.93 9.07 15.88
CA VAL A 96 -2.53 8.75 15.58
C VAL A 96 -2.36 7.91 14.31
N VAL A 97 -3.46 7.47 13.69
CA VAL A 97 -3.43 6.68 12.46
C VAL A 97 -3.04 7.58 11.29
N ARG A 98 -1.97 7.19 10.58
CA ARG A 98 -1.48 7.81 9.35
C ARG A 98 -1.70 6.93 8.13
N ASN A 99 -1.63 5.62 8.31
CA ASN A 99 -1.78 4.64 7.25
C ASN A 99 -3.01 3.76 7.53
N LEU A 100 -3.96 3.72 6.61
CA LEU A 100 -5.16 2.89 6.73
C LEU A 100 -5.30 1.94 5.55
N TRP A 101 -5.28 0.64 5.80
CA TRP A 101 -5.69 -0.38 4.84
C TRP A 101 -7.05 -0.93 5.24
N THR A 102 -8.02 -0.89 4.34
CA THR A 102 -9.37 -1.40 4.56
C THR A 102 -9.72 -2.41 3.48
N GLU A 103 -10.01 -3.67 3.85
CA GLU A 103 -10.45 -4.72 2.89
C GLU A 103 -11.98 -4.87 2.84
N SER A 104 -12.72 -4.08 3.63
CA SER A 104 -14.15 -4.29 3.84
C SER A 104 -15.00 -3.28 3.11
N VAL A 105 -15.77 -3.76 2.14
CA VAL A 105 -17.05 -3.14 1.78
C VAL A 105 -18.08 -4.26 1.77
N GLY A 106 -18.74 -4.47 2.90
CA GLY A 106 -20.03 -5.12 2.85
C GLY A 106 -20.91 -4.25 1.96
N VAL A 107 -21.31 -4.76 0.80
CA VAL A 107 -22.22 -4.07 -0.14
C VAL A 107 -23.45 -3.51 0.58
N SER A 108 -23.83 -4.15 1.69
CA SER A 108 -24.99 -3.81 2.53
C SER A 108 -24.79 -2.68 3.55
N SER A 109 -23.57 -2.18 3.83
CA SER A 109 -23.40 -1.16 4.89
C SER A 109 -22.18 -0.26 4.69
N PRO A 110 -22.33 0.87 3.96
CA PRO A 110 -21.28 1.88 3.83
C PRO A 110 -20.99 2.62 5.15
N THR A 111 -21.90 2.56 6.11
CA THR A 111 -21.79 3.27 7.41
C THR A 111 -20.57 2.84 8.21
N ASN A 112 -20.14 1.58 8.09
CA ASN A 112 -18.99 1.09 8.87
C ASN A 112 -17.67 1.71 8.40
N GLY A 113 -17.51 1.94 7.09
CA GLY A 113 -16.33 2.64 6.56
C GLY A 113 -16.31 4.12 6.96
N MET A 114 -17.49 4.74 7.02
CA MET A 114 -17.62 6.15 7.39
C MET A 114 -17.15 6.43 8.82
N ASP A 115 -17.60 5.62 9.80
CA ASP A 115 -17.20 5.77 11.20
C ASP A 115 -15.66 5.67 11.34
N LEU A 116 -15.02 4.77 10.59
CA LEU A 116 -13.57 4.60 10.61
C LEU A 116 -12.83 5.82 10.04
N PHE A 117 -13.26 6.35 8.89
CA PHE A 117 -12.66 7.54 8.27
C PHE A 117 -12.82 8.78 9.15
N GLN A 118 -13.99 8.95 9.79
CA GLN A 118 -14.22 10.09 10.69
C GLN A 118 -13.38 10.02 11.97
N THR A 119 -13.08 8.81 12.45
CA THR A 119 -12.27 8.59 13.65
C THR A 119 -10.78 8.84 13.40
N CYS A 120 -10.35 8.75 12.14
CA CYS A 120 -8.94 8.85 11.74
C CYS A 120 -8.69 10.08 10.85
N PRO A 121 -8.65 11.31 11.41
CA PRO A 121 -8.53 12.53 10.61
C PRO A 121 -7.18 12.72 9.94
N ASN A 122 -6.15 12.05 10.43
CA ASN A 122 -4.75 12.26 10.06
C ASN A 122 -4.22 11.24 9.03
N ILE A 123 -5.11 10.56 8.30
CA ILE A 123 -4.70 9.58 7.30
C ILE A 123 -4.00 10.26 6.14
N GLU A 124 -2.75 9.88 5.91
CA GLU A 124 -1.89 10.33 4.82
C GLU A 124 -1.89 9.32 3.68
N HIS A 125 -1.89 8.02 4.01
CA HIS A 125 -1.92 6.91 3.05
C HIS A 125 -3.12 6.00 3.29
N MET A 126 -3.95 5.82 2.26
CA MET A 126 -5.15 5.00 2.35
C MET A 126 -5.15 3.92 1.26
N ALA A 127 -5.31 2.67 1.67
CA ALA A 127 -5.58 1.55 0.78
C ALA A 127 -7.02 1.05 0.96
N LEU A 128 -7.82 1.05 -0.11
CA LEU A 128 -9.25 0.74 -0.05
C LEU A 128 -9.72 0.04 -1.33
N PRO A 129 -10.74 -0.85 -1.28
CA PRO A 129 -11.41 -1.34 -2.47
C PRO A 129 -12.23 -0.21 -3.09
N SER A 130 -12.39 -0.23 -4.42
CA SER A 130 -13.08 0.81 -5.18
C SER A 130 -14.47 1.18 -4.61
N ALA A 131 -15.23 0.18 -4.17
CA ALA A 131 -16.55 0.37 -3.58
C ALA A 131 -16.55 1.23 -2.29
N ALA A 132 -15.40 1.38 -1.61
CA ALA A 132 -15.25 2.22 -0.42
C ALA A 132 -15.09 3.71 -0.77
N LEU A 133 -14.84 4.07 -2.04
CA LEU A 133 -14.77 5.47 -2.49
C LEU A 133 -16.07 6.22 -2.19
N ARG A 134 -17.22 5.53 -2.21
CA ARG A 134 -18.51 6.13 -1.80
C ARG A 134 -18.58 6.44 -0.31
N ALA A 135 -18.08 5.54 0.56
CA ALA A 135 -18.01 5.81 1.99
C ALA A 135 -17.03 6.95 2.30
N LEU A 136 -15.94 7.04 1.55
CA LEU A 136 -14.98 8.14 1.60
C LEU A 136 -15.66 9.47 1.25
N TYR A 137 -16.37 9.53 0.12
CA TYR A 137 -17.18 10.69 -0.29
C TYR A 137 -18.15 11.13 0.81
N MET A 138 -18.94 10.20 1.34
CA MET A 138 -19.93 10.50 2.39
C MET A 138 -19.26 11.01 3.67
N SER A 139 -18.07 10.52 4.01
CA SER A 139 -17.32 10.98 5.19
C SER A 139 -16.84 12.42 5.03
N CYS A 140 -16.38 12.79 3.83
CA CYS A 140 -15.97 14.15 3.51
C CYS A 140 -17.17 15.12 3.58
N GLN A 141 -18.33 14.71 3.04
CA GLN A 141 -19.58 15.47 3.10
C GLN A 141 -20.07 15.73 4.53
N VAL A 142 -19.86 14.77 5.45
CA VAL A 142 -20.19 14.97 6.87
C VAL A 142 -19.18 15.94 7.51
N ALA A 143 -17.90 15.82 7.17
CA ALA A 143 -16.86 16.70 7.69
C ALA A 143 -17.05 18.16 7.26
N SER A 144 -17.51 18.40 6.03
CA SER A 144 -17.75 19.76 5.50
C SER A 144 -18.94 20.47 6.13
N LYS A 145 -19.84 19.75 6.82
CA LYS A 145 -21.02 20.30 7.51
C LYS A 145 -20.76 20.63 8.98
N ARG A 146 -19.54 20.46 9.49
CA ARG A 146 -19.20 20.74 10.89
C ARG A 146 -19.28 22.22 11.20
N THR A 147 -19.71 22.55 12.42
CA THR A 147 -19.87 23.93 12.88
C THR A 147 -18.51 24.56 13.23
N PRO A 148 -18.40 25.90 13.23
CA PRO A 148 -17.14 26.59 13.57
C PRO A 148 -16.55 26.22 14.94
N VAL A 149 -17.39 25.79 15.88
CA VAL A 149 -16.97 25.38 17.24
C VAL A 149 -16.11 24.10 17.20
N ASP A 150 -16.26 23.26 16.16
CA ASP A 150 -15.51 22.02 15.98
C ASP A 150 -14.18 22.21 15.22
N LEU A 151 -13.83 23.44 14.80
CA LEU A 151 -12.65 23.72 13.96
C LEU A 151 -11.30 23.48 14.66
N ALA A 152 -11.29 23.32 15.99
CA ALA A 152 -10.08 22.96 16.71
C ALA A 152 -9.57 21.54 16.37
N ARG A 153 -10.41 20.70 15.74
CA ARG A 153 -10.03 19.33 15.36
C ARG A 153 -9.65 19.27 13.88
N PRO A 154 -8.54 18.59 13.52
CA PRO A 154 -8.22 18.34 12.13
C PRO A 154 -9.39 17.57 11.49
N ALA A 155 -9.85 18.08 10.35
CA ALA A 155 -10.94 17.46 9.63
C ALA A 155 -10.38 16.47 8.60
N PHE A 156 -10.95 15.28 8.55
CA PHE A 156 -10.70 14.33 7.48
C PHE A 156 -11.28 14.88 6.17
N PRO A 157 -10.60 14.79 5.01
CA PRO A 157 -9.25 14.25 4.74
C PRO A 157 -8.21 15.35 4.41
N SER A 158 -7.85 16.19 5.37
CA SER A 158 -6.94 17.33 5.12
C SER A 158 -5.51 16.94 4.71
N VAL A 159 -5.04 15.76 5.12
CA VAL A 159 -3.64 15.32 4.90
C VAL A 159 -3.50 14.11 3.96
N LEU A 160 -4.59 13.62 3.37
CA LEU A 160 -4.54 12.45 2.50
C LEU A 160 -3.82 12.80 1.19
N ARG A 161 -2.69 12.12 0.91
CA ARG A 161 -1.87 12.32 -0.30
C ARG A 161 -1.74 11.07 -1.16
N HIS A 162 -1.95 9.89 -0.59
CA HIS A 162 -1.74 8.61 -1.27
C HIS A 162 -2.98 7.73 -1.19
N ILE A 163 -3.46 7.30 -2.36
CA ILE A 163 -4.53 6.31 -2.50
C ILE A 163 -3.98 5.05 -3.16
N THR A 164 -4.19 3.90 -2.52
CA THR A 164 -4.02 2.57 -3.11
C THR A 164 -5.39 1.94 -3.34
N LEU A 165 -5.70 1.54 -4.57
CA LEU A 165 -6.95 0.86 -4.92
C LEU A 165 -6.70 -0.64 -4.99
N ILE A 166 -7.37 -1.36 -4.08
CA ILE A 166 -7.15 -2.80 -3.88
C ILE A 166 -7.86 -3.63 -4.95
N THR A 167 -9.00 -3.14 -5.44
CA THR A 167 -9.82 -3.82 -6.45
C THR A 167 -9.89 -2.97 -7.72
N HIS A 168 -10.24 -3.62 -8.84
CA HIS A 168 -10.56 -2.90 -10.08
C HIS A 168 -11.51 -1.74 -9.80
N THR A 169 -11.25 -0.62 -10.47
CA THR A 169 -12.01 0.61 -10.28
C THR A 169 -12.58 1.06 -11.60
N MET A 170 -13.87 1.31 -11.62
CA MET A 170 -14.59 1.75 -12.81
C MET A 170 -14.57 3.28 -12.91
N ARG A 171 -14.66 3.79 -14.13
CA ARG A 171 -14.72 5.24 -14.40
C ARG A 171 -15.79 5.96 -13.58
N TYR A 172 -16.97 5.36 -13.40
CA TYR A 172 -18.07 5.99 -12.65
C TYR A 172 -17.83 6.09 -11.14
N GLU A 173 -16.95 5.28 -10.55
CA GLU A 173 -16.66 5.34 -9.11
C GLU A 173 -15.87 6.61 -8.74
N TRP A 174 -15.07 7.11 -9.67
CA TRP A 174 -14.34 8.37 -9.52
C TRP A 174 -15.23 9.61 -9.61
N HIS A 175 -16.37 9.51 -10.30
CA HIS A 175 -17.26 10.66 -10.50
C HIS A 175 -17.83 11.18 -9.17
N PHE A 176 -17.98 10.34 -8.15
CA PHE A 176 -18.40 10.79 -6.82
C PHE A 176 -17.38 11.72 -6.15
N LEU A 177 -16.10 11.56 -6.47
CA LEU A 177 -15.03 12.39 -5.91
C LEU A 177 -14.76 13.63 -6.77
N ALA A 178 -15.26 13.67 -8.01
CA ALA A 178 -15.20 14.84 -8.87
C ALA A 178 -15.93 16.01 -8.21
N GLY A 179 -15.25 17.14 -8.02
CA GLY A 179 -15.85 18.32 -7.41
C GLY A 179 -16.06 18.23 -5.88
N LEU A 180 -15.73 17.11 -5.25
CA LEU A 180 -15.78 16.99 -3.79
C LEU A 180 -14.80 17.98 -3.17
N ARG A 181 -15.30 18.86 -2.29
CA ARG A 181 -14.47 19.80 -1.55
C ARG A 181 -14.12 19.24 -0.18
N THR A 182 -12.87 19.44 0.22
CA THR A 182 -12.40 19.19 1.57
C THR A 182 -12.77 20.36 2.50
N PRO A 183 -12.71 20.19 3.83
CA PRO A 183 -13.13 21.23 4.78
C PRO A 183 -12.31 22.54 4.71
N ASP A 184 -11.11 22.49 4.13
CA ASP A 184 -10.26 23.63 3.80
C ASP A 184 -10.68 24.35 2.49
N GLY A 185 -11.73 23.88 1.81
CA GLY A 185 -12.25 24.44 0.56
C GLY A 185 -11.57 23.90 -0.70
N ASN A 186 -10.46 23.18 -0.58
CA ASN A 186 -9.74 22.59 -1.71
C ASN A 186 -10.53 21.44 -2.35
N LEU A 187 -10.21 21.09 -3.60
CA LEU A 187 -10.77 19.91 -4.25
C LEU A 187 -10.06 18.67 -3.74
N PHE A 188 -10.81 17.66 -3.29
CA PHE A 188 -10.31 16.44 -2.70
C PHE A 188 -9.24 15.76 -3.57
N LEU A 189 -9.51 15.62 -4.87
CA LEU A 189 -8.60 14.95 -5.80
C LEU A 189 -7.32 15.76 -6.07
N HIS A 190 -7.33 17.07 -5.89
CA HIS A 190 -6.12 17.90 -6.02
C HIS A 190 -5.12 17.62 -4.89
N ASN A 191 -5.57 17.05 -3.77
CA ASN A 191 -4.70 16.71 -2.67
C ASN A 191 -3.89 15.43 -2.90
N ILE A 192 -4.24 14.63 -3.91
CA ILE A 192 -3.65 13.32 -4.16
C ILE A 192 -2.42 13.45 -5.05
N ALA A 193 -1.27 13.02 -4.54
CA ALA A 193 0.00 13.03 -5.25
C ALA A 193 0.48 11.64 -5.68
N TYR A 194 -0.03 10.59 -5.01
CA TYR A 194 0.36 9.20 -5.25
C TYR A 194 -0.90 8.36 -5.48
N LEU A 195 -0.96 7.70 -6.64
CA LEU A 195 -2.02 6.73 -6.96
C LEU A 195 -1.39 5.38 -7.26
N HIS A 196 -1.85 4.33 -6.57
CA HIS A 196 -1.42 2.97 -6.80
C HIS A 196 -2.63 2.06 -7.04
N MET A 197 -2.70 1.42 -8.20
CA MET A 197 -3.78 0.50 -8.54
C MET A 197 -3.23 -0.93 -8.50
N LEU A 198 -3.83 -1.80 -7.68
CA LEU A 198 -3.42 -3.20 -7.54
C LEU A 198 -4.12 -4.16 -8.52
N ASP A 199 -5.25 -3.73 -9.07
CA ASP A 199 -6.10 -4.52 -9.96
C ASP A 199 -6.74 -3.60 -10.99
N MET A 200 -6.61 -3.94 -12.28
CA MET A 200 -7.26 -3.26 -13.39
C MET A 200 -7.94 -4.23 -14.37
N GLN A 201 -8.26 -5.45 -13.91
CA GLN A 201 -8.72 -6.54 -14.78
C GLN A 201 -10.02 -6.24 -15.54
N ILE A 202 -10.89 -5.39 -14.99
CA ILE A 202 -12.19 -5.07 -15.60
C ILE A 202 -12.16 -3.73 -16.34
N SER A 203 -11.33 -2.78 -15.92
CA SER A 203 -11.24 -1.46 -16.53
C SER A 203 -9.82 -0.95 -16.50
N THR A 204 -9.31 -0.54 -17.67
CA THR A 204 -8.00 0.09 -17.80
C THR A 204 -8.04 1.60 -17.53
N TYR A 205 -9.15 2.13 -17.03
CA TYR A 205 -9.32 3.56 -16.78
C TYR A 205 -8.51 4.02 -15.57
N VAL A 206 -7.76 5.10 -15.75
CA VAL A 206 -7.03 5.80 -14.69
C VAL A 206 -7.46 7.27 -14.69
N PRO A 207 -7.89 7.84 -13.56
CA PRO A 207 -8.42 9.21 -13.51
C PRO A 207 -7.31 10.26 -13.43
N HIS A 208 -6.19 10.08 -14.14
CA HIS A 208 -5.02 10.95 -13.98
C HIS A 208 -5.35 12.42 -14.31
N GLU A 209 -6.24 12.66 -15.27
CA GLU A 209 -6.75 14.00 -15.63
C GLU A 209 -7.44 14.73 -14.47
N MET A 210 -7.97 14.00 -13.48
CA MET A 210 -8.66 14.56 -12.31
C MET A 210 -7.70 14.83 -11.14
N LEU A 211 -6.42 14.50 -11.29
CA LEU A 211 -5.41 14.50 -10.24
C LEU A 211 -4.25 15.44 -10.61
N PRO A 212 -4.45 16.78 -10.64
CA PRO A 212 -3.46 17.72 -11.18
C PRO A 212 -2.10 17.70 -10.46
N ASN A 213 -2.07 17.24 -9.21
CA ASN A 213 -0.85 17.11 -8.40
C ASN A 213 -0.28 15.68 -8.39
N LEU A 214 -0.74 14.80 -9.28
CA LEU A 214 -0.26 13.43 -9.39
C LEU A 214 1.20 13.41 -9.85
N THR A 215 2.08 13.06 -8.92
CA THR A 215 3.53 12.93 -9.16
C THR A 215 3.93 11.48 -9.41
N HIS A 216 3.23 10.53 -8.79
CA HIS A 216 3.58 9.11 -8.83
C HIS A 216 2.35 8.26 -9.12
N LEU A 217 2.45 7.41 -10.14
CA LEU A 217 1.38 6.51 -10.56
C LEU A 217 1.93 5.08 -10.65
N ALA A 218 1.26 4.12 -10.01
CA ALA A 218 1.60 2.70 -10.10
C ALA A 218 0.42 1.89 -10.65
N LEU A 219 0.65 1.11 -11.71
CA LEU A 219 -0.37 0.36 -12.45
C LEU A 219 0.06 -1.10 -12.65
N PRO A 220 -0.87 -2.08 -12.56
CA PRO A 220 -0.60 -3.48 -12.87
C PRO A 220 -0.50 -3.66 -14.38
N TYR A 221 0.73 -3.76 -14.90
CA TYR A 221 1.05 -3.81 -16.33
C TYR A 221 0.26 -4.89 -17.08
N LEU A 222 0.18 -6.07 -16.47
CA LEU A 222 -0.46 -7.23 -17.07
C LEU A 222 -1.97 -7.04 -17.28
N ASP A 223 -2.61 -6.19 -16.49
CA ASP A 223 -4.04 -5.91 -16.59
C ASP A 223 -4.36 -4.82 -17.63
N LEU A 224 -3.35 -4.08 -18.11
CA LEU A 224 -3.54 -3.08 -19.18
C LEU A 224 -3.79 -3.71 -20.56
N GLY A 225 -3.80 -5.05 -20.64
CA GLY A 225 -3.91 -5.79 -21.90
C GLY A 225 -2.65 -5.65 -22.75
N GLY A 226 -1.49 -5.40 -22.14
CA GLY A 226 -0.21 -5.38 -22.82
C GLY A 226 0.10 -6.77 -23.37
N ASN A 227 0.16 -6.90 -24.70
CA ASN A 227 0.62 -8.14 -25.32
C ASN A 227 2.15 -8.10 -25.40
N ILE A 228 2.80 -8.95 -24.59
CA ILE A 228 4.26 -9.02 -24.50
C ILE A 228 4.90 -9.43 -25.84
N ALA A 229 4.18 -10.14 -26.70
CA ALA A 229 4.65 -10.53 -28.03
C ALA A 229 4.88 -9.34 -28.96
N HIS A 230 4.03 -8.32 -28.84
CA HIS A 230 3.92 -7.24 -29.81
C HIS A 230 4.80 -6.04 -29.47
N ASP A 231 5.56 -6.09 -28.39
CA ASP A 231 6.35 -4.95 -27.86
C ASP A 231 5.53 -3.68 -27.62
N LEU A 232 4.19 -3.77 -27.59
CA LEU A 232 3.34 -2.61 -27.37
C LEU A 232 3.18 -2.37 -25.88
N LEU A 233 3.92 -1.38 -25.36
CA LEU A 233 3.69 -0.86 -24.03
C LEU A 233 2.39 -0.05 -24.00
N ARG A 234 1.31 -0.71 -23.63
CA ARG A 234 0.00 -0.07 -23.49
C ARG A 234 -0.05 0.72 -22.19
N LEU A 235 -0.29 2.02 -22.32
CA LEU A 235 -0.47 2.95 -21.20
C LEU A 235 -1.83 3.62 -21.33
N PRO A 236 -2.43 4.12 -20.24
CA PRO A 236 -3.60 4.98 -20.33
C PRO A 236 -3.34 6.20 -21.20
N ASP A 237 -4.30 6.59 -22.03
CA ASP A 237 -4.18 7.75 -22.91
C ASP A 237 -3.91 9.02 -22.11
N GLY A 238 -3.00 9.88 -22.58
CA GLY A 238 -2.68 11.15 -21.93
C GLY A 238 -1.80 11.05 -20.68
N VAL A 239 -1.45 9.84 -20.21
CA VAL A 239 -0.76 9.69 -18.92
C VAL A 239 0.66 10.26 -18.93
N LEU A 240 1.37 10.17 -20.06
CA LEU A 240 2.73 10.71 -20.18
C LEU A 240 2.71 12.22 -20.39
N GLU A 241 1.60 12.76 -20.90
CA GLU A 241 1.35 14.18 -21.08
C GLU A 241 0.99 14.88 -19.76
N HIS A 242 0.80 14.13 -18.66
CA HIS A 242 0.47 14.68 -17.36
C HIS A 242 1.63 15.55 -16.80
N PRO A 243 1.39 16.86 -16.53
CA PRO A 243 2.48 17.84 -16.35
C PRO A 243 3.28 17.65 -15.06
N SER A 244 2.66 17.17 -13.99
CA SER A 244 3.32 16.95 -12.70
C SER A 244 3.83 15.51 -12.50
N LEU A 245 3.59 14.61 -13.47
CA LEU A 245 3.97 13.21 -13.34
C LEU A 245 5.48 13.04 -13.43
N GLN A 246 6.08 12.57 -12.34
CA GLN A 246 7.51 12.33 -12.18
C GLN A 246 7.86 10.85 -12.34
N MET A 247 6.97 9.94 -11.95
CA MET A 247 7.23 8.50 -11.97
C MET A 247 5.97 7.70 -12.33
N LEU A 248 6.12 6.83 -13.32
CA LEU A 248 5.13 5.80 -13.68
C LEU A 248 5.72 4.42 -13.41
N VAL A 249 5.18 3.70 -12.42
CA VAL A 249 5.61 2.35 -12.06
C VAL A 249 4.64 1.32 -12.64
N LEU A 250 5.15 0.49 -13.53
CA LEU A 250 4.46 -0.67 -14.08
C LEU A 250 4.79 -1.89 -13.22
N THR A 251 3.81 -2.37 -12.48
CA THR A 251 3.94 -3.55 -11.61
C THR A 251 3.59 -4.81 -12.37
N ILE A 252 4.41 -5.84 -12.19
CA ILE A 252 4.19 -7.17 -12.73
C ILE A 252 4.09 -8.11 -11.53
N ASP A 253 2.89 -8.60 -11.24
CA ASP A 253 2.68 -9.63 -10.22
C ASP A 253 3.47 -10.87 -10.63
N GLU A 254 4.54 -11.19 -9.88
CA GLU A 254 5.50 -12.23 -10.25
C GLU A 254 4.82 -13.60 -10.33
N PHE A 255 3.91 -13.88 -9.40
CA PHE A 255 3.20 -15.14 -9.37
C PHE A 255 2.29 -15.27 -10.59
N LYS A 256 1.50 -14.24 -10.91
CA LYS A 256 0.65 -14.24 -12.11
C LYS A 256 1.49 -14.32 -13.39
N TYR A 257 2.60 -13.59 -13.45
CA TYR A 257 3.49 -13.56 -14.61
C TYR A 257 4.07 -14.94 -14.94
N LEU A 258 4.48 -15.70 -13.92
CA LEU A 258 5.07 -17.03 -14.10
C LEU A 258 4.03 -18.13 -14.32
N ASN A 259 2.85 -18.03 -13.69
CA ASN A 259 1.89 -19.14 -13.65
C ASN A 259 0.68 -18.97 -14.56
N ASN A 260 0.37 -17.76 -15.04
CA ASN A 260 -0.81 -17.54 -15.86
C ASN A 260 -0.50 -17.75 -17.36
N PRO A 261 -1.07 -18.78 -18.01
CA PRO A 261 -0.80 -19.08 -19.43
C PRO A 261 -1.25 -17.97 -20.38
N TRP A 262 -2.22 -17.12 -19.99
CA TRP A 262 -2.75 -16.06 -20.84
C TRP A 262 -1.72 -14.99 -21.21
N TYR A 263 -0.73 -14.72 -20.36
CA TYR A 263 0.36 -13.79 -20.69
C TYR A 263 1.37 -14.36 -21.68
N HIS A 264 1.20 -15.64 -22.02
CA HIS A 264 2.09 -16.42 -22.88
C HIS A 264 1.30 -17.09 -23.99
N ILE A 265 0.21 -16.46 -24.44
CA ILE A 265 -0.69 -17.04 -25.43
C ILE A 265 0.02 -17.46 -26.72
N ASP A 266 1.14 -16.80 -27.07
CA ASP A 266 1.99 -17.19 -28.21
C ASP A 266 2.58 -18.61 -28.08
N ARG A 267 2.58 -19.20 -26.88
CA ARG A 267 2.93 -20.62 -26.67
C ARG A 267 1.84 -21.58 -27.13
N TYR A 268 0.60 -21.13 -27.06
CA TYR A 268 -0.58 -21.97 -27.29
C TYR A 268 -1.19 -21.72 -28.67
N ALA A 269 -0.87 -20.61 -29.32
CA ALA A 269 -1.12 -20.45 -30.75
C ALA A 269 -0.41 -21.58 -31.48
N ALA A 270 -1.19 -22.41 -32.20
CA ALA A 270 -0.67 -23.56 -32.93
C ALA A 270 0.55 -23.12 -33.74
N PRO A 271 1.72 -23.77 -33.58
CA PRO A 271 2.94 -23.31 -34.22
C PRO A 271 2.69 -23.31 -35.71
N ALA A 272 2.57 -22.12 -36.31
CA ALA A 272 2.73 -22.00 -37.74
C ALA A 272 4.09 -22.64 -38.07
N PRO A 273 4.18 -23.46 -39.13
CA PRO A 273 5.44 -24.09 -39.51
C PRO A 273 6.47 -22.98 -39.77
N GLY A 274 7.39 -22.77 -38.82
CA GLY A 274 8.22 -21.56 -38.76
C GLY A 274 8.60 -21.03 -37.37
N ALA A 275 8.13 -21.67 -36.28
CA ALA A 275 8.62 -21.51 -34.90
C ALA A 275 8.56 -20.07 -34.34
N THR A 276 7.46 -19.75 -33.65
CA THR A 276 7.47 -18.68 -32.65
C THR A 276 8.53 -19.01 -31.61
N ARG A 277 9.67 -18.30 -31.68
CA ARG A 277 10.79 -18.48 -30.77
C ARG A 277 10.32 -18.15 -29.37
N TYR A 278 10.19 -19.19 -28.55
CA TYR A 278 9.89 -19.06 -27.14
C TYR A 278 10.89 -18.10 -26.47
N ILE A 279 10.35 -17.09 -25.77
CA ILE A 279 11.15 -16.12 -25.03
C ILE A 279 11.08 -16.48 -23.54
N PRO A 280 12.22 -16.80 -22.90
CA PRO A 280 12.29 -17.01 -21.45
C PRO A 280 11.63 -15.88 -20.65
N PRO A 281 11.01 -16.16 -19.48
CA PRO A 281 10.41 -15.13 -18.62
C PRO A 281 11.41 -14.02 -18.25
N ARG A 282 12.65 -14.41 -17.93
CA ARG A 282 13.75 -13.47 -17.68
C ARG A 282 13.98 -12.50 -18.84
N ASP A 283 14.07 -13.02 -20.06
CA ASP A 283 14.38 -12.22 -21.25
C ASP A 283 13.19 -11.35 -21.67
N SER A 284 11.98 -11.90 -21.52
CA SER A 284 10.71 -11.20 -21.73
C SER A 284 10.56 -10.01 -20.77
N PHE A 285 10.77 -10.23 -19.46
CA PHE A 285 10.78 -9.15 -18.46
C PHE A 285 11.83 -8.07 -18.80
N ARG A 286 13.06 -8.47 -19.13
CA ARG A 286 14.13 -7.54 -19.55
C ARG A 286 13.80 -6.77 -20.82
N ARG A 287 13.08 -7.38 -21.76
CA ARG A 287 12.58 -6.71 -22.96
C ARG A 287 11.56 -5.63 -22.59
N ILE A 288 10.61 -5.94 -21.70
CA ILE A 288 9.64 -4.97 -21.17
C ILE A 288 10.36 -3.79 -20.48
N VAL A 289 11.32 -4.07 -19.60
CA VAL A 289 12.11 -3.03 -18.90
C VAL A 289 12.85 -2.12 -19.90
N ARG A 290 13.50 -2.70 -20.91
CA ARG A 290 14.21 -1.93 -21.95
C ARG A 290 13.26 -1.07 -22.77
N HIS A 291 12.13 -1.64 -23.20
CA HIS A 291 11.14 -0.93 -23.99
C HIS A 291 10.50 0.22 -23.21
N ALA A 292 10.17 -0.01 -21.93
CA ALA A 292 9.69 1.05 -21.04
C ALA A 292 10.68 2.22 -20.92
N ARG A 293 11.97 1.93 -20.73
CA ARG A 293 13.03 2.95 -20.65
C ARG A 293 13.22 3.73 -21.96
N GLN A 294 13.09 3.05 -23.10
CA GLN A 294 13.18 3.68 -24.41
C GLN A 294 11.97 4.57 -24.70
N ARG A 295 10.79 4.21 -24.19
CA ARG A 295 9.54 4.94 -24.41
C ARG A 295 9.52 6.29 -23.67
N ASP A 296 9.86 6.29 -22.38
CA ASP A 296 9.91 7.49 -21.55
C ASP A 296 10.75 7.22 -20.29
N GLU A 297 11.62 8.15 -19.93
CA GLU A 297 12.53 7.97 -18.80
C GLU A 297 11.82 7.88 -17.45
N ARG A 298 10.57 8.33 -17.32
CA ARG A 298 9.79 8.27 -16.09
C ARG A 298 9.15 6.90 -15.87
N ILE A 299 9.24 5.98 -16.84
CA ILE A 299 8.63 4.65 -16.72
C ILE A 299 9.60 3.68 -16.03
N HIS A 300 9.13 3.09 -14.94
CA HIS A 300 9.80 2.04 -14.19
C HIS A 300 9.00 0.75 -14.31
N VAL A 301 9.67 -0.38 -14.35
CA VAL A 301 9.03 -1.70 -14.38
C VAL A 301 9.59 -2.52 -13.24
N ILE A 302 8.72 -3.06 -12.39
CA ILE A 302 9.11 -3.90 -11.26
C ILE A 302 8.24 -5.13 -11.15
N LEU A 303 8.82 -6.22 -10.64
CA LEU A 303 8.06 -7.32 -10.06
C LEU A 303 7.43 -6.84 -8.75
N HIS A 304 6.09 -6.82 -8.68
CA HIS A 304 5.33 -6.43 -7.49
C HIS A 304 3.88 -6.95 -7.57
N PRO A 305 3.36 -7.62 -6.52
CA PRO A 305 4.12 -8.10 -5.36
C PRO A 305 5.12 -9.20 -5.74
N ASN A 306 6.14 -9.38 -4.91
CA ASN A 306 7.05 -10.52 -5.03
C ASN A 306 6.30 -11.82 -4.74
N SER A 307 6.68 -12.91 -5.40
CA SER A 307 6.05 -14.24 -5.27
C SER A 307 5.95 -14.76 -3.83
N SER A 308 6.81 -14.29 -2.93
CA SER A 308 6.82 -14.65 -1.51
C SER A 308 5.91 -13.79 -0.61
N GLN A 309 5.33 -12.71 -1.14
CA GLN A 309 4.63 -11.70 -0.35
C GLN A 309 3.27 -11.35 -0.94
N LYS A 310 2.33 -10.95 -0.08
CA LYS A 310 1.05 -10.38 -0.51
C LYS A 310 1.16 -8.86 -0.62
N ALA A 311 0.40 -8.26 -1.51
CA ALA A 311 0.36 -6.78 -1.68
C ALA A 311 0.13 -6.04 -0.34
N LEU A 312 -0.74 -6.54 0.54
CA LEU A 312 -0.92 -5.98 1.88
C LEU A 312 0.38 -5.97 2.70
N GLN A 313 1.15 -7.05 2.67
CA GLN A 313 2.36 -7.16 3.49
C GLN A 313 3.40 -6.14 3.01
N GLU A 314 3.58 -6.02 1.70
CA GLU A 314 4.49 -5.01 1.13
C GLU A 314 4.01 -3.59 1.41
N TRP A 315 2.71 -3.32 1.26
CA TRP A 315 2.13 -2.03 1.59
C TRP A 315 2.32 -1.69 3.07
N LYS A 316 2.09 -2.66 3.97
CA LYS A 316 2.27 -2.47 5.41
C LYS A 316 3.73 -2.21 5.76
N LEU A 317 4.66 -2.97 5.18
CA LEU A 317 6.08 -2.75 5.39
C LEU A 317 6.48 -1.33 4.97
N ALA A 318 5.99 -0.83 3.83
CA ALA A 318 6.22 0.55 3.39
C ALA A 318 5.58 1.58 4.34
N ALA A 319 4.35 1.33 4.80
CA ALA A 319 3.64 2.17 5.75
C ALA A 319 4.36 2.27 7.11
N ASP A 320 5.04 1.20 7.53
CA ASP A 320 5.82 1.11 8.76
C ASP A 320 7.28 1.61 8.59
N GLY A 321 7.56 2.38 7.53
CA GLY A 321 8.86 3.02 7.28
C GLY A 321 9.85 2.18 6.46
N GLY A 322 9.44 1.00 5.99
CA GLY A 322 10.21 0.19 5.05
C GLY A 322 10.23 0.76 3.63
N GLN A 323 10.85 0.02 2.72
CA GLN A 323 10.97 0.45 1.33
C GLN A 323 9.60 0.55 0.64
N SER A 324 9.26 1.74 0.16
CA SER A 324 8.06 1.97 -0.65
C SER A 324 8.20 1.38 -2.05
N ILE A 325 7.08 1.21 -2.75
CA ILE A 325 7.06 0.76 -4.14
C ILE A 325 7.87 1.69 -5.05
N TRP A 326 7.86 2.99 -4.77
CA TRP A 326 8.61 4.02 -5.51
C TRP A 326 10.12 3.86 -5.30
N GLN A 327 10.55 3.63 -4.05
CA GLN A 327 11.95 3.37 -3.74
C GLN A 327 12.43 2.06 -4.38
N LYS A 328 11.62 1.00 -4.32
CA LYS A 328 11.87 -0.27 -5.01
C LYS A 328 12.04 -0.05 -6.52
N ALA A 329 11.19 0.77 -7.14
CA ALA A 329 11.28 1.10 -8.56
C ALA A 329 12.56 1.86 -8.93
N VAL A 330 13.05 2.76 -8.07
CA VAL A 330 14.33 3.46 -8.27
C VAL A 330 15.51 2.50 -8.12
N LEU A 331 15.49 1.64 -7.10
CA LEU A 331 16.54 0.64 -6.87
C LEU A 331 16.60 -0.39 -8.01
N ALA A 332 15.46 -0.95 -8.39
CA ALA A 332 15.32 -1.89 -9.51
C ALA A 332 15.81 -1.30 -10.83
N ARG A 333 15.65 0.02 -11.03
CA ARG A 333 16.17 0.69 -12.22
C ARG A 333 17.70 0.74 -12.24
N LYS A 334 18.32 0.99 -11.09
CA LYS A 334 19.78 1.07 -10.94
C LYS A 334 20.45 -0.31 -10.94
N ASP A 335 19.71 -1.35 -10.58
CA ASP A 335 20.19 -2.72 -10.54
C ASP A 335 20.09 -3.40 -11.91
N GLU A 336 21.23 -3.58 -12.59
CA GLU A 336 21.31 -4.32 -13.86
C GLU A 336 20.98 -5.81 -13.72
N THR A 337 21.08 -6.34 -12.50
CA THR A 337 20.75 -7.73 -12.18
C THR A 337 19.27 -7.90 -11.85
N TYR A 338 18.47 -6.82 -11.82
CA TYR A 338 17.06 -6.91 -11.52
C TYR A 338 16.31 -7.82 -12.52
N GLY A 339 15.56 -8.78 -11.98
CA GLY A 339 14.87 -9.81 -12.77
C GLY A 339 15.75 -10.97 -13.26
N THR A 340 17.05 -11.01 -12.94
CA THR A 340 17.91 -12.18 -13.25
C THR A 340 17.49 -13.44 -12.50
N HIS A 341 16.83 -13.31 -11.34
CA HIS A 341 16.30 -14.42 -10.57
C HIS A 341 15.11 -15.12 -11.26
N LEU A 342 14.45 -14.47 -12.21
CA LEU A 342 13.38 -15.10 -13.00
C LEU A 342 13.95 -16.31 -13.75
N PRO A 343 13.14 -17.38 -13.91
CA PRO A 343 13.65 -18.61 -14.50
C PRO A 343 13.92 -18.44 -16.01
N THR A 344 14.81 -19.28 -16.54
CA THR A 344 15.14 -19.33 -17.98
C THR A 344 14.13 -20.16 -18.77
N ALA A 345 13.31 -20.94 -18.08
CA ALA A 345 12.17 -21.64 -18.65
C ALA A 345 10.99 -21.59 -17.67
N TYR A 346 9.77 -21.59 -18.17
CA TYR A 346 8.59 -21.78 -17.34
C TYR A 346 8.50 -23.25 -16.91
N ASP A 347 7.93 -23.48 -15.73
CA ASP A 347 7.61 -24.83 -15.30
C ASP A 347 6.65 -25.47 -16.32
N SER A 348 7.05 -26.63 -16.85
CA SER A 348 6.26 -27.40 -17.81
C SER A 348 5.03 -28.04 -17.18
N ASN A 349 4.89 -27.96 -15.86
CA ASN A 349 3.82 -28.58 -15.10
C ASN A 349 3.09 -27.50 -14.28
N PRO A 350 2.14 -26.75 -14.88
CA PRO A 350 1.27 -25.91 -14.09
C PRO A 350 0.52 -26.82 -13.13
N ARG A 351 0.79 -26.71 -11.82
CA ARG A 351 0.02 -27.44 -10.81
C ARG A 351 -1.44 -26.99 -10.95
N THR A 352 -2.26 -27.83 -11.57
CA THR A 352 -3.71 -27.67 -11.75
C THR A 352 -4.42 -27.69 -10.41
#